data_AF-A0A4S2N541-F1
#
_entry.id   AF-A0A4S2N541-F1
#
_cell.length_a   1.000
_cell.length_b   1.000
_cell.length_c   1.000
_cell.angle_alpha   90.00
_cell.angle_beta   90.00
_cell.angle_gamma   90.00
#
_symmetry.space_group_name_H-M   'P 1'
#
loop_
_entity.id
_entity.type
_entity.pdbx_description
1 polymer ?
#
loop_
_entity_poly.entity_id
_entity_poly.type
_entity_poly.pdbx_seq_one_letter_code
_entity_poly.pdbx_strand_id
1 'polypeptide(L)'
;MSAEEPSSAWPDAPYFYRHFTPENLSALSALNLPPNTTSLPPTIPPTSPLKFLLPPPLPPSNDYWAFGTHWTNPDAHPTLSSAGVTQLYPTSLDSTLSSPQRIIELRRLSKSLLLAFLELVGIVSIAPDQYAEKLQDMETMLFNCHHLINQYRPHHAREQLCEMMEAQLERWVRKDEVGWEAILRAVKE
;
A
#
# COMPACT_ATOMS: atom_id res chain seq x y z
N MET A 1 -27.13 3.85 31.95
CA MET A 1 -25.94 3.29 31.27
C MET A 1 -24.76 4.08 31.79
N SER A 2 -24.14 3.57 32.85
CA SER A 2 -23.08 4.28 33.57
C SER A 2 -21.87 4.41 32.65
N ALA A 3 -21.46 5.65 32.38
CA ALA A 3 -20.19 5.93 31.75
C ALA A 3 -19.10 5.53 32.75
N GLU A 4 -18.44 4.40 32.49
CA GLU A 4 -17.18 4.06 33.17
C GLU A 4 -16.17 5.17 32.84
N GLU A 5 -15.63 5.80 33.89
CA GLU A 5 -14.55 6.77 33.73
C GLU A 5 -13.34 6.08 33.10
N PRO A 6 -12.68 6.72 32.10
CA PRO A 6 -11.54 6.10 31.45
C PRO A 6 -10.35 6.07 32.42
N SER A 7 -10.14 4.91 33.05
CA SER A 7 -8.96 4.64 33.89
C SER A 7 -7.64 4.56 33.07
N SER A 8 -7.70 4.63 31.73
CA SER A 8 -6.57 4.41 30.83
C SER A 8 -6.67 5.29 29.57
N ALA A 9 -5.51 5.70 29.04
CA ALA A 9 -5.39 6.45 27.79
C ALA A 9 -5.66 5.62 26.52
N TRP A 10 -5.73 4.29 26.66
CA TRP A 10 -5.95 3.35 25.56
C TRP A 10 -7.31 2.67 25.70
N PRO A 11 -8.01 2.38 24.60
CA PRO A 11 -9.26 1.64 24.65
C PRO A 11 -9.01 0.23 25.20
N ASP A 12 -9.97 -0.29 25.95
CA ASP A 12 -9.93 -1.66 26.43
C ASP A 12 -9.89 -2.65 25.26
N ALA A 13 -9.30 -3.82 25.52
CA ALA A 13 -9.26 -4.90 24.55
C ALA A 13 -10.67 -5.28 24.08
N PRO A 14 -10.85 -5.67 22.80
CA PRO A 14 -12.17 -6.01 22.28
C PRO A 14 -12.82 -7.17 23.05
N TYR A 15 -14.11 -7.03 23.40
CA TYR A 15 -14.84 -7.98 24.26
C TYR A 15 -14.71 -9.46 23.88
N PHE A 16 -14.55 -9.75 22.59
CA PHE A 16 -14.49 -11.11 22.06
C PHE A 16 -13.26 -11.91 22.53
N TYR A 17 -12.21 -11.25 23.05
CA TYR A 17 -11.03 -11.94 23.58
C TYR A 17 -11.39 -12.92 24.71
N ARG A 18 -12.44 -12.63 25.48
CA ARG A 18 -12.88 -13.46 26.62
C ARG A 18 -13.40 -14.83 26.20
N HIS A 19 -13.78 -15.01 24.92
CA HIS A 19 -14.30 -16.27 24.41
C HIS A 19 -13.20 -17.27 24.00
N PHE A 20 -11.92 -16.86 24.02
CA PHE A 20 -10.76 -17.71 23.73
C PHE A 20 -10.38 -18.58 24.94
N THR A 21 -11.31 -19.45 25.37
CA THR A 21 -11.09 -20.43 26.44
C THR A 21 -10.66 -21.78 25.88
N PRO A 22 -9.91 -22.61 26.63
CA PRO A 22 -9.48 -23.93 26.16
C PRO A 22 -10.66 -24.84 25.82
N GLU A 23 -11.77 -24.71 26.54
CA GLU A 23 -13.03 -25.42 26.28
C GLU A 23 -13.59 -25.06 24.90
N ASN A 24 -13.70 -23.77 24.58
CA ASN A 24 -14.23 -23.30 23.30
C ASN A 24 -13.29 -23.66 22.14
N LEU A 25 -11.98 -23.63 22.36
CA LEU A 25 -10.98 -24.07 21.37
C LEU A 25 -11.09 -25.58 21.08
N SER A 26 -11.28 -26.40 22.12
CA SER A 26 -11.51 -27.84 21.96
C SER A 26 -12.81 -28.11 21.20
N ALA A 27 -13.89 -27.38 21.51
CA ALA A 27 -15.17 -27.48 20.81
C ALA A 27 -15.05 -27.08 19.33
N LEU A 28 -14.28 -26.03 19.02
CA LEU A 28 -14.00 -25.62 17.65
C LEU A 28 -13.20 -26.67 16.89
N SER A 29 -12.17 -27.26 17.52
CA SER A 29 -11.39 -28.34 16.89
C SER A 29 -12.23 -29.58 16.59
N ALA A 30 -13.18 -29.92 17.47
CA ALA A 30 -14.08 -31.06 17.27
C ALA A 30 -15.00 -30.90 16.03
N LEU A 31 -15.26 -29.66 15.61
CA LEU A 31 -16.08 -29.36 14.44
C LEU A 31 -15.35 -29.61 13.11
N ASN A 32 -14.03 -29.83 13.11
CA ASN A 32 -13.22 -30.14 11.92
C ASN A 32 -13.52 -29.22 10.72
N LEU A 33 -13.67 -27.92 10.97
CA LEU A 33 -13.98 -26.94 9.94
C LEU A 33 -12.76 -26.69 9.03
N PRO A 34 -12.95 -26.45 7.72
CA PRO A 34 -11.85 -26.03 6.87
C PRO A 34 -11.23 -24.70 7.36
N PRO A 35 -9.93 -24.47 7.12
CA PRO A 35 -9.19 -23.35 7.71
C PRO A 35 -9.72 -21.96 7.32
N ASN A 36 -10.49 -21.87 6.22
CA ASN A 36 -11.04 -20.61 5.71
C ASN A 36 -12.54 -20.45 6.02
N THR A 37 -13.04 -21.15 7.05
CA THR A 37 -14.45 -21.10 7.42
C THR A 37 -14.76 -19.84 8.18
N THR A 38 -15.71 -19.08 7.66
CA THR A 38 -16.10 -17.77 8.17
C THR A 38 -17.43 -17.79 8.93
N SER A 39 -18.25 -18.80 8.66
CA SER A 39 -19.57 -18.96 9.23
C SER A 39 -19.68 -20.27 10.02
N LEU A 40 -20.41 -20.21 11.12
CA LEU A 40 -20.75 -21.42 11.87
C LEU A 40 -21.68 -22.32 11.03
N PRO A 41 -21.57 -23.65 11.14
CA PRO A 41 -22.53 -24.55 10.53
C PRO A 41 -23.94 -24.30 11.10
N PRO A 42 -25.01 -24.53 10.31
CA PRO A 42 -26.39 -24.24 10.71
C PRO A 42 -26.86 -25.04 11.94
N THR A 43 -26.14 -26.08 12.31
CA THR A 43 -26.37 -26.91 13.50
C THR A 43 -26.09 -26.17 14.81
N ILE A 44 -25.23 -25.14 14.78
CA ILE A 44 -24.85 -24.38 15.97
C ILE A 44 -25.65 -23.07 16.01
N PRO A 45 -26.23 -22.71 17.17
CA PRO A 45 -26.96 -21.45 17.29
C PRO A 45 -26.05 -20.25 17.00
N PRO A 46 -26.56 -19.23 16.28
CA PRO A 46 -25.78 -18.05 15.88
C PRO A 46 -25.34 -17.17 17.07
N THR A 47 -25.90 -17.41 18.26
CA THR A 47 -25.56 -16.77 19.54
C THR A 47 -24.36 -17.41 20.23
N SER A 48 -23.83 -18.53 19.70
CA SER A 48 -22.71 -19.23 20.29
C SER A 48 -21.43 -18.38 20.31
N PRO A 49 -20.67 -18.36 21.43
CA PRO A 49 -19.40 -17.63 21.51
C PRO A 49 -18.34 -18.16 20.54
N LEU A 50 -18.54 -19.36 19.98
CA LEU A 50 -17.66 -19.96 18.97
C LEU A 50 -17.58 -19.13 17.68
N LYS A 51 -18.56 -18.26 17.42
CA LYS A 51 -18.54 -17.36 16.26
C LYS A 51 -17.32 -16.45 16.27
N PHE A 52 -16.90 -16.00 17.45
CA PHE A 52 -15.78 -15.07 17.61
C PHE A 52 -14.41 -15.71 17.41
N LEU A 53 -14.35 -17.05 17.42
CA LEU A 53 -13.11 -17.81 17.18
C LEU A 53 -12.88 -18.07 15.69
N LEU A 54 -13.89 -17.84 14.84
CA LEU A 54 -13.75 -17.92 13.40
C LEU A 54 -13.25 -16.58 12.84
N PRO A 55 -12.43 -16.60 11.76
CA PRO A 55 -12.06 -15.38 11.07
C PRO A 55 -13.33 -14.65 10.56
N PRO A 56 -13.37 -13.31 10.65
CA PRO A 56 -14.51 -12.54 10.18
C PRO A 56 -14.69 -12.68 8.66
N PRO A 57 -15.91 -12.47 8.15
CA PRO A 57 -16.15 -12.44 6.71
C PRO A 57 -15.42 -11.31 6.05
N LEU A 58 -15.10 -11.53 4.77
CA LEU A 58 -14.66 -10.44 3.92
C LEU A 58 -15.70 -9.32 3.99
N PRO A 59 -15.27 -8.07 4.17
CA PRO A 59 -16.19 -6.94 4.19
C PRO A 59 -16.98 -6.91 2.87
N PRO A 60 -18.27 -6.55 2.91
CA PRO A 60 -19.11 -6.48 1.71
C PRO A 60 -18.74 -5.30 0.80
N SER A 61 -18.00 -4.32 1.34
CA SER A 61 -17.51 -3.17 0.61
C SER A 61 -16.02 -3.34 0.30
N ASN A 62 -15.64 -2.93 -0.91
CA ASN A 62 -14.24 -2.80 -1.31
C ASN A 62 -13.56 -1.57 -0.69
N ASP A 63 -14.35 -0.68 -0.09
CA ASP A 63 -13.88 0.57 0.48
C ASP A 63 -13.69 0.43 1.99
N TYR A 64 -12.54 0.87 2.50
CA TYR A 64 -12.24 0.84 3.92
C TYR A 64 -11.51 2.10 4.37
N TRP A 65 -11.69 2.46 5.64
CA TRP A 65 -11.00 3.58 6.26
C TRP A 65 -9.86 3.06 7.12
N ALA A 66 -8.65 3.53 6.85
CA ALA A 66 -7.47 3.23 7.65
C ALA A 66 -6.61 4.48 7.79
N PHE A 67 -6.16 4.75 9.02
CA PHE A 67 -5.27 5.88 9.36
C PHE A 67 -5.80 7.26 8.92
N GLY A 68 -7.13 7.44 8.93
CA GLY A 68 -7.77 8.69 8.50
C GLY A 68 -7.90 8.85 6.98
N THR A 69 -7.52 7.84 6.20
CA THR A 69 -7.61 7.85 4.74
C THR A 69 -8.61 6.80 4.26
N HIS A 70 -9.34 7.14 3.19
CA HIS A 70 -10.21 6.23 2.46
C HIS A 70 -9.39 5.42 1.45
N TRP A 71 -9.51 4.10 1.50
CA TRP A 71 -8.83 3.15 0.63
C TRP A 71 -9.85 2.30 -0.12
N THR A 72 -9.48 1.84 -1.31
CA THR A 72 -10.31 1.00 -2.18
C THR A 72 -9.58 -0.30 -2.50
N ASN A 73 -10.30 -1.40 -2.70
CA ASN A 73 -9.72 -2.67 -3.17
C ASN A 73 -10.33 -3.05 -4.55
N PRO A 74 -9.55 -3.09 -5.64
CA PRO A 74 -8.10 -2.88 -5.74
C PRO A 74 -7.69 -1.43 -5.47
N ASP A 75 -6.46 -1.24 -4.99
CA ASP A 75 -5.91 0.09 -4.71
C ASP A 75 -5.86 0.92 -6.01
N ALA A 76 -6.63 2.00 -6.05
CA ALA A 76 -6.62 2.96 -7.14
C ALA A 76 -6.12 4.31 -6.61
N HIS A 77 -5.12 4.88 -7.27
CA HIS A 77 -4.71 6.25 -6.98
C HIS A 77 -5.81 7.23 -7.45
N PRO A 78 -6.13 8.27 -6.67
CA PRO A 78 -7.11 9.27 -7.08
C PRO A 78 -6.63 9.96 -8.37
N THR A 79 -7.58 10.28 -9.25
CA THR A 79 -7.30 11.00 -10.48
C THR A 79 -7.03 12.47 -10.17
N LEU A 80 -6.26 13.16 -11.02
CA LEU A 80 -6.04 14.60 -10.85
C LEU A 80 -7.35 15.40 -10.88
N SER A 81 -8.30 14.96 -11.72
CA SER A 81 -9.64 15.55 -11.81
C SER A 81 -10.43 15.42 -10.51
N SER A 82 -10.39 14.25 -9.85
CA SER A 82 -11.08 14.08 -8.56
C SER A 82 -10.46 14.91 -7.43
N ALA A 83 -9.18 15.26 -7.56
CA ALA A 83 -8.47 16.16 -6.64
C ALA A 83 -8.64 17.65 -6.98
N GLY A 84 -9.36 17.99 -8.06
CA GLY A 84 -9.53 19.36 -8.52
C GLY A 84 -8.26 19.99 -9.09
N VAL A 85 -7.27 19.17 -9.48
CA VAL A 85 -5.98 19.64 -10.00
C VAL A 85 -5.96 19.56 -11.53
N THR A 86 -5.52 20.63 -12.18
CA THR A 86 -5.35 20.67 -13.64
C THR A 86 -4.22 19.75 -14.08
N GLN A 87 -4.51 18.86 -15.03
CA GLN A 87 -3.53 17.97 -15.62
C GLN A 87 -2.66 18.72 -16.64
N LEU A 88 -1.33 18.66 -16.47
CA LEU A 88 -0.35 19.41 -17.28
C LEU A 88 0.33 18.59 -18.38
N TYR A 89 0.00 17.29 -18.48
CA TYR A 89 0.56 16.36 -19.46
C TYR A 89 -0.54 15.69 -20.29
N PRO A 90 -0.23 15.12 -21.47
CA PRO A 90 -1.24 14.53 -22.34
C PRO A 90 -2.00 13.36 -21.69
N THR A 91 -3.33 13.38 -21.77
CA THR A 91 -4.23 12.32 -21.25
C THR A 91 -4.00 10.96 -21.94
N SER A 92 -3.37 10.93 -23.11
CA SER A 92 -2.98 9.68 -23.80
C SER A 92 -1.99 8.82 -23.01
N LEU A 93 -1.36 9.39 -21.98
CA LEU A 93 -0.40 8.70 -21.10
C LEU A 93 -1.06 7.88 -19.99
N ASP A 94 -2.38 8.05 -19.76
CA ASP A 94 -3.09 7.33 -18.69
C ASP A 94 -3.43 5.88 -19.07
N SER A 95 -3.57 5.58 -20.37
CA SER A 95 -4.05 4.28 -20.86
C SER A 95 -2.96 3.35 -21.38
N THR A 96 -1.79 3.89 -21.73
CA THR A 96 -0.70 3.10 -22.33
C THR A 96 0.52 3.09 -21.43
N LEU A 97 1.02 1.89 -21.17
CA LEU A 97 2.24 1.56 -20.40
C LEU A 97 3.53 2.08 -21.07
N SER A 98 3.52 3.27 -21.67
CA SER A 98 4.71 3.88 -22.25
C SER A 98 5.52 4.59 -21.18
N SER A 99 6.19 3.79 -20.34
CA SER A 99 7.21 4.23 -19.38
C SER A 99 8.16 5.34 -19.90
N PRO A 100 8.68 5.30 -21.15
CA PRO A 100 9.62 6.33 -21.61
C PRO A 100 8.99 7.72 -21.76
N GLN A 101 7.74 7.81 -22.25
CA GLN A 101 7.08 9.11 -22.43
C GLN A 101 6.77 9.76 -21.08
N ARG A 102 6.39 8.97 -20.08
CA ARG A 102 6.17 9.46 -18.71
C ARG A 102 7.43 10.07 -18.10
N ILE A 103 8.59 9.42 -18.29
CA ILE A 103 9.87 9.93 -17.78
C ILE A 103 10.22 11.26 -18.46
N ILE A 104 9.93 11.40 -19.76
CA ILE A 104 10.15 12.65 -20.50
C ILE A 104 9.27 13.77 -19.94
N GLU A 105 7.98 13.51 -19.72
CA GLU A 105 7.08 14.51 -19.13
C GLU A 105 7.45 14.85 -17.68
N LEU A 106 7.85 13.88 -16.87
CA LEU A 106 8.34 14.14 -15.51
C LEU A 106 9.60 15.03 -15.54
N ARG A 107 10.53 14.79 -16.47
CA ARG A 107 11.71 15.64 -16.67
C ARG A 107 11.36 17.03 -17.19
N ARG A 108 10.30 17.16 -17.99
CA ARG A 108 9.80 18.44 -18.48
C ARG A 108 9.18 19.23 -17.34
N LEU A 109 8.29 18.61 -16.57
CA LEU A 109 7.66 19.22 -15.40
C LEU A 109 8.68 19.60 -14.33
N SER A 110 9.71 18.79 -14.09
CA SER A 110 10.75 19.16 -13.11
C SER A 110 11.58 20.37 -13.55
N LYS A 111 11.87 20.50 -14.84
CA LYS A 111 12.50 21.72 -15.38
C LYS A 111 11.58 22.93 -15.29
N SER A 112 10.29 22.77 -15.63
CA SER A 112 9.29 23.83 -15.49
C SER A 112 9.13 24.27 -14.02
N LEU A 113 9.15 23.32 -13.08
CA LEU A 113 9.10 23.61 -11.64
C LEU A 113 10.34 24.38 -11.17
N LEU A 114 11.53 24.04 -11.67
CA LEU A 114 12.75 24.77 -11.36
C LEU A 114 12.70 26.21 -11.88
N LEU A 115 12.21 26.41 -13.11
CA LEU A 115 12.02 27.74 -13.68
C LEU A 115 10.99 28.55 -12.88
N ALA A 116 9.85 27.95 -12.52
CA ALA A 116 8.84 28.58 -11.68
C ALA A 116 9.39 28.98 -10.30
N PHE A 117 10.28 28.17 -9.72
CA PHE A 117 10.97 28.53 -8.48
C PHE A 117 11.93 29.73 -8.66
N LEU A 118 12.69 29.79 -9.76
CA LEU A 118 13.51 30.95 -10.07
C LEU A 118 12.67 32.22 -10.26
N GLU A 119 11.54 32.11 -10.97
CA GLU A 119 10.57 33.20 -11.11
C GLU A 119 10.04 33.66 -9.75
N LEU A 120 9.67 32.73 -8.88
CA LEU A 120 9.20 33.02 -7.52
C LEU A 120 10.25 33.79 -6.71
N VAL A 121 11.51 33.35 -6.73
CA VAL A 121 12.61 34.06 -6.04
C VAL A 121 12.78 35.47 -6.62
N GLY A 122 12.65 35.63 -7.94
CA GLY A 122 12.66 36.94 -8.59
C GLY A 122 11.51 37.85 -8.14
N ILE A 123 10.28 37.32 -8.09
CA ILE A 123 9.09 38.05 -7.65
C ILE A 123 9.20 38.46 -6.19
N VAL A 124 9.62 37.56 -5.30
CA VAL A 124 9.78 37.86 -3.87
C VAL A 124 10.82 38.97 -3.66
N SER A 125 11.82 39.09 -4.52
CA SER A 125 12.83 40.15 -4.48
C SER A 125 12.29 41.52 -4.94
N ILE A 126 11.41 41.56 -5.94
CA ILE A 126 10.93 42.81 -6.58
C ILE A 126 9.57 43.26 -6.03
N ALA A 127 8.62 42.34 -5.96
CA ALA A 127 7.21 42.58 -5.61
C ALA A 127 6.69 41.40 -4.76
N PRO A 128 6.95 41.42 -3.43
CA PRO A 128 6.62 40.31 -2.55
C PRO A 128 5.11 40.05 -2.42
N ASP A 129 4.23 40.94 -2.87
CA ASP A 129 2.77 40.75 -2.78
C ASP A 129 2.21 39.80 -3.85
N GLN A 130 2.97 39.52 -4.92
CA GLN A 130 2.51 38.74 -6.08
C GLN A 130 2.95 37.26 -6.05
N TYR A 131 3.51 36.78 -4.94
CA TYR A 131 4.04 35.41 -4.85
C TYR A 131 2.95 34.32 -4.91
N ALA A 132 1.72 34.64 -4.49
CA ALA A 132 0.66 33.66 -4.26
C ALA A 132 0.26 32.91 -5.53
N GLU A 133 0.15 33.60 -6.67
CA GLU A 133 -0.21 32.99 -7.95
C GLU A 133 0.85 31.97 -8.40
N LYS A 134 2.13 32.35 -8.30
CA LYS A 134 3.24 31.44 -8.63
C LYS A 134 3.35 30.26 -7.68
N LEU A 135 3.02 30.45 -6.41
CA LEU A 135 2.99 29.34 -5.46
C LEU A 135 1.90 28.32 -5.84
N GLN A 136 0.72 28.78 -6.22
CA GLN A 136 -0.38 27.90 -6.67
C GLN A 136 -0.03 27.15 -7.96
N ASP A 137 0.66 27.80 -8.91
CA ASP A 137 1.19 27.14 -10.11
C ASP A 137 2.18 26.01 -9.73
N MET A 138 3.09 26.29 -8.80
CA MET A 138 4.06 25.31 -8.32
C MET A 138 3.39 24.12 -7.60
N GLU A 139 2.38 24.37 -6.78
CA GLU A 139 1.58 23.31 -6.14
C GLU A 139 0.93 22.42 -7.20
N THR A 140 0.34 23.01 -8.22
CA THR A 140 -0.26 22.28 -9.35
C THR A 140 0.79 21.43 -10.06
N MET A 141 1.98 21.96 -10.34
CA MET A 141 3.09 21.20 -10.93
C MET A 141 3.53 20.03 -10.05
N LEU A 142 3.61 20.23 -8.72
CA LEU A 142 3.99 19.19 -7.76
C LEU A 142 2.97 18.06 -7.71
N PHE A 143 1.67 18.37 -7.69
CA PHE A 143 0.63 17.34 -7.77
C PHE A 143 0.72 16.52 -9.05
N ASN A 144 0.98 17.17 -10.19
CA ASN A 144 1.19 16.48 -11.47
C ASN A 144 2.42 15.56 -11.43
N CYS A 145 3.55 16.03 -10.87
CA CYS A 145 4.75 15.21 -10.66
C CYS A 145 4.46 13.98 -9.78
N HIS A 146 3.77 14.19 -8.65
CA HIS A 146 3.37 13.11 -7.74
C HIS A 146 2.50 12.08 -8.45
N HIS A 147 1.54 12.54 -9.25
CA HIS A 147 0.66 11.64 -9.99
C HIS A 147 1.45 10.76 -10.97
N LEU A 148 2.38 11.34 -11.75
CA LEU A 148 3.24 10.56 -12.67
C LEU A 148 4.12 9.56 -11.91
N ILE A 149 4.67 9.93 -10.75
CA ILE A 149 5.45 9.02 -9.90
C ILE A 149 4.59 7.88 -9.38
N ASN A 150 3.37 8.17 -8.92
CA ASN A 150 2.44 7.16 -8.42
C ASN A 150 2.07 6.15 -9.51
N GLN A 151 1.80 6.60 -10.73
CA GLN A 151 1.58 5.70 -11.86
C GLN A 151 2.79 4.82 -12.20
N TYR A 152 4.02 5.21 -11.82
CA TYR A 152 5.24 4.42 -12.05
C TYR A 152 5.46 3.33 -10.99
N ARG A 153 4.77 3.40 -9.84
CA ARG A 153 4.91 2.42 -8.73
C ARG A 153 4.74 0.96 -9.17
N PRO A 154 3.72 0.59 -9.99
CA PRO A 154 3.55 -0.81 -10.39
C PRO A 154 4.69 -1.34 -11.25
N HIS A 155 5.27 -0.50 -12.12
CA HIS A 155 6.45 -0.86 -12.90
C HIS A 155 7.64 -1.07 -11.97
N HIS A 156 7.88 -0.15 -11.05
CA HIS A 156 8.97 -0.27 -10.08
C HIS A 156 8.86 -1.53 -9.22
N ALA A 157 7.66 -1.89 -8.76
CA ALA A 157 7.44 -3.11 -7.99
C ALA A 157 7.77 -4.38 -8.80
N ARG A 158 7.49 -4.39 -10.11
CA ARG A 158 7.86 -5.51 -11.00
C ARG A 158 9.37 -5.63 -11.16
N GLU A 159 10.06 -4.51 -11.38
CA GLU A 159 11.53 -4.50 -11.47
C GLU A 159 12.18 -4.98 -10.17
N GLN A 160 11.69 -4.51 -9.01
CA GLN A 160 12.15 -4.99 -7.71
C GLN A 160 11.93 -6.50 -7.51
N LEU A 161 10.80 -7.04 -8.00
CA LEU A 161 10.54 -8.47 -7.95
C LEU A 161 11.51 -9.25 -8.84
N CYS A 162 11.77 -8.79 -10.06
CA CYS A 162 12.76 -9.39 -10.97
C CYS A 162 14.14 -9.42 -10.32
N GLU A 163 14.61 -8.29 -9.79
CA GLU A 163 15.90 -8.17 -9.11
C GLU A 163 16.00 -9.13 -7.91
N MET A 164 14.93 -9.24 -7.11
CA MET A 164 14.88 -10.20 -5.99
C MET A 164 15.00 -11.65 -6.47
N MET A 165 14.34 -12.01 -7.57
CA MET A 165 14.38 -13.35 -8.14
C MET A 165 15.75 -13.69 -8.75
N GLU A 166 16.37 -12.74 -9.44
CA GLU A 166 17.75 -12.87 -9.95
C GLU A 166 18.74 -13.09 -8.80
N ALA A 167 18.65 -12.27 -7.74
CA ALA A 167 19.48 -12.43 -6.55
C ALA A 167 19.21 -13.76 -5.79
N GLN A 168 18.01 -14.33 -5.90
CA GLN A 168 17.75 -15.68 -5.41
C GLN A 168 18.50 -16.70 -6.26
N LEU A 169 18.33 -16.68 -7.58
CA LEU A 169 19.00 -17.61 -8.50
C LEU A 169 20.52 -17.61 -8.33
N GLU A 170 21.14 -16.44 -8.23
CA GLU A 170 22.59 -16.33 -7.98
C GLU A 170 23.02 -16.98 -6.67
N ARG A 171 22.20 -16.86 -5.61
CA ARG A 171 22.47 -17.52 -4.32
C ARG A 171 22.35 -19.03 -4.43
N TRP A 172 21.37 -19.55 -5.17
CA TRP A 172 21.21 -20.98 -5.40
C TRP A 172 22.40 -21.55 -6.18
N VAL A 173 22.76 -20.93 -7.31
CA VAL A 173 23.91 -21.35 -8.13
C VAL A 173 25.19 -21.38 -7.31
N ARG A 174 25.47 -20.31 -6.55
CA ARG A 174 26.66 -20.24 -5.70
C ARG A 174 26.69 -21.34 -4.64
N LYS A 175 25.54 -21.63 -4.02
CA LYS A 175 25.45 -22.69 -2.99
C LYS A 175 25.70 -24.07 -3.60
N ASP A 176 25.16 -24.32 -4.79
CA ASP A 176 25.32 -25.59 -5.50
C ASP A 176 26.76 -25.78 -5.98
N GLU A 177 27.42 -24.73 -6.50
CA GLU A 177 28.83 -24.75 -6.87
C GLU A 177 29.73 -25.06 -5.66
N VAL A 178 29.56 -24.32 -4.55
CA VAL A 178 30.34 -24.54 -3.32
C VAL A 178 30.07 -25.93 -2.74
N GLY A 179 28.81 -26.38 -2.78
CA GLY A 179 28.43 -27.73 -2.33
C GLY A 179 29.10 -28.82 -3.16
N TRP A 180 29.10 -28.67 -4.48
CA TRP A 180 29.74 -29.61 -5.39
C TRP A 180 31.26 -29.63 -5.24
N GLU A 181 31.91 -28.46 -5.11
CA GLU A 181 33.35 -28.36 -4.84
C GLU A 181 33.74 -29.02 -3.51
N ALA A 182 32.93 -28.84 -2.46
CA ALA A 182 33.16 -29.48 -1.17
C ALA A 182 33.06 -31.01 -1.26
N ILE A 183 32.07 -31.53 -1.98
CA ILE A 183 31.91 -32.97 -2.22
C ILE A 183 33.09 -33.52 -3.02
N LEU A 184 33.48 -32.87 -4.11
CA LEU A 184 34.63 -33.28 -4.92
C LEU A 184 35.93 -33.30 -4.12
N ARG A 185 36.11 -32.35 -3.19
CA ARG A 185 37.25 -32.34 -2.27
C ARG A 185 37.22 -33.53 -1.33
N ALA A 186 36.06 -33.79 -0.70
CA ALA A 186 35.89 -34.90 0.24
C ALA A 186 36.03 -36.29 -0.40
N VAL A 187 35.72 -36.44 -1.70
CA VAL A 187 35.90 -37.70 -2.44
C VAL A 187 37.37 -37.92 -2.84
N LYS A 188 38.17 -36.85 -2.92
CA LYS A 188 39.57 -36.90 -3.35
C LYS A 188 40.54 -37.16 -2.19
N GLU A 189 40.12 -36.85 -0.96
CA GLU A 189 40.82 -37.21 0.29
C GLU A 189 40.54 -38.67 0.69
#